data_AF-A0A973SX31-F1
#
_entry.id   AF-A0A973SX31-F1
#
_cell.length_a   1.000
_cell.length_b   1.000
_cell.length_c   1.000
_cell.angle_alpha   90.00
_cell.angle_beta   90.00
_cell.angle_gamma   90.00
#
_symmetry.space_group_name_H-M   'P 1'
#
loop_
_entity.id
_entity.type
_entity.pdbx_description
1 polymer ?
#
loop_
_entity_poly.entity_id
_entity_poly.type
_entity_poly.pdbx_seq_one_letter_code
_entity_poly.pdbx_strand_id
1 'polypeptide(L)'
;MIRKALPIAMLALLGACATEPPRAAPTPPATPTPTSTPTPQAVDPTPSTCALVDHAAYTQLLTMTLIIGRKTRGRALRETVAESYRTYATDLAGIVTYAPDDLARVLKDWSAASEAVADYVARHEPRPGAVLDLGPPHSRWEKVRKSAEKLCGHELPRTSS
;
A
#
# COMPACT_ATOMS: atom_id res chain seq x y z
N MET A 1 -7.72 37.69 -12.01
CA MET A 1 -7.61 37.05 -10.67
C MET A 1 -6.21 37.35 -10.14
N ILE A 2 -6.18 38.06 -9.02
CA ILE A 2 -5.02 38.74 -8.43
C ILE A 2 -4.28 37.76 -7.52
N ARG A 3 -2.97 37.56 -7.72
CA ARG A 3 -2.09 37.05 -6.65
C ARG A 3 -1.22 38.20 -6.15
N LYS A 4 -1.48 38.55 -4.90
CA LYS A 4 -0.94 39.67 -4.14
C LYS A 4 0.58 39.52 -4.00
N ALA A 5 1.29 40.58 -4.40
CA ALA A 5 2.59 40.93 -3.85
C ALA A 5 2.39 41.48 -2.43
N LEU A 6 3.31 41.17 -1.52
CA LEU A 6 3.55 42.02 -0.35
C LEU A 6 5.06 42.08 -0.08
N PRO A 7 5.67 43.28 -0.18
CA PRO A 7 7.04 43.54 0.22
C PRO A 7 7.07 43.95 1.69
N ILE A 8 8.09 43.50 2.43
CA ILE A 8 8.42 44.08 3.74
C ILE A 8 9.65 44.94 3.54
N ALA A 9 9.40 46.24 3.45
CA ALA A 9 10.40 47.26 3.72
C ALA A 9 10.58 47.36 5.24
N MET A 10 11.83 47.40 5.71
CA MET A 10 12.13 47.96 7.02
C MET A 10 13.26 48.97 6.90
N LEU A 11 12.96 50.11 7.52
CA LEU A 11 13.59 51.41 7.42
C LEU A 11 14.70 51.59 8.46
N ALA A 12 15.55 52.57 8.16
CA ALA A 12 16.19 53.53 9.07
C ALA A 12 17.49 53.15 9.81
N LEU A 13 18.56 53.66 9.19
CA LEU A 13 19.68 54.43 9.75
C LEU A 13 19.68 54.76 11.25
N LEU A 14 20.78 54.37 11.90
CA LEU A 14 21.48 55.05 12.99
C LEU A 14 22.93 55.25 12.46
N GLY A 15 23.53 56.44 12.43
CA GLY A 15 23.89 57.25 13.59
C GLY A 15 25.39 57.04 13.87
N ALA A 16 26.20 58.05 13.55
CA ALA A 16 27.67 58.03 13.53
C ALA A 16 28.34 57.87 14.91
N CYS A 17 29.53 57.25 14.96
CA CYS A 17 30.70 57.79 15.66
C CYS A 17 31.98 57.00 15.30
N ALA A 18 33.06 57.74 15.02
CA ALA A 18 34.38 57.25 14.68
C ALA A 18 35.14 56.75 15.91
N THR A 19 35.93 55.69 15.74
CA THR A 19 37.22 55.43 16.43
C THR A 19 37.91 54.31 15.67
N GLU A 20 39.07 54.63 15.10
CA GLU A 20 39.91 53.72 14.30
C GLU A 20 40.66 52.75 15.24
N PRO A 21 40.48 51.42 15.15
CA PRO A 21 41.28 50.44 15.89
C PRO A 21 42.52 49.99 15.08
N PRO A 22 43.56 49.49 15.75
CA PRO A 22 44.85 49.20 15.13
C PRO A 22 44.72 48.12 14.04
N ARG A 23 45.47 48.32 12.95
CA ARG A 23 45.58 47.43 11.81
C ARG A 23 45.89 45.98 12.25
N ALA A 24 44.87 45.13 12.25
CA ALA A 24 45.01 43.70 12.49
C ALA A 24 45.63 43.01 11.26
N ALA A 25 46.48 42.02 11.54
CA ALA A 25 47.12 41.16 10.55
C ALA A 25 46.07 40.44 9.66
N PRO A 26 46.40 40.08 8.41
CA PRO A 26 45.46 39.39 7.52
C PRO A 26 45.06 38.03 8.10
N THR A 27 43.78 37.88 8.44
CA THR A 27 43.17 36.59 8.81
C THR A 27 43.18 35.67 7.58
N PRO A 28 43.58 34.39 7.72
CA PRO A 28 43.51 33.44 6.61
C PRO A 28 42.06 33.29 6.12
N PRO A 29 41.83 33.10 4.82
CA PRO A 29 40.49 32.92 4.26
C PRO A 29 39.80 31.73 4.94
N ALA A 30 38.60 31.96 5.45
CA ALA A 30 37.76 30.91 6.01
C ALA A 30 37.53 29.84 4.93
N THR A 31 37.93 28.60 5.24
CA THR A 31 37.63 27.45 4.39
C THR A 31 36.10 27.27 4.38
N PRO A 32 35.44 27.18 3.22
CA PRO A 32 34.00 26.95 3.17
C PRO A 32 33.69 25.61 3.83
N THR A 33 32.89 25.64 4.90
CA THR A 33 32.32 24.44 5.50
C THR A 33 31.51 23.70 4.43
N PRO A 34 31.76 22.41 4.18
CA PRO A 34 30.96 21.66 3.23
C PRO A 34 29.50 21.70 3.68
N THR A 35 28.63 22.28 2.84
CA THR A 35 27.19 22.16 3.01
C THR A 35 26.84 20.72 2.68
N SER A 36 26.59 19.92 3.71
CA SER A 36 26.05 18.57 3.56
C SER A 36 24.74 18.66 2.80
N THR A 37 24.73 18.22 1.54
CA THR A 37 23.50 18.04 0.79
C THR A 37 22.65 17.02 1.53
N PRO A 38 21.41 17.34 1.94
CA PRO A 38 20.54 16.34 2.54
C PRO A 38 20.35 15.21 1.54
N THR A 39 20.81 14.01 1.92
CA THR A 39 20.57 12.80 1.14
C THR A 39 19.06 12.51 1.23
N PRO A 40 18.36 12.31 0.09
CA PRO A 40 16.96 11.91 0.13
C PRO A 40 16.82 10.65 0.99
N GLN A 41 16.08 10.73 2.09
CA GLN A 41 15.73 9.53 2.84
C GLN A 41 14.81 8.69 1.96
N ALA A 42 15.18 7.43 1.73
CA ALA A 42 14.31 6.47 1.09
C ALA A 42 13.05 6.32 1.95
N VAL A 43 11.90 6.72 1.43
CA VAL A 43 10.62 6.53 2.09
C VAL A 43 10.29 5.04 2.03
N ASP A 44 10.04 4.42 3.19
CA ASP A 44 9.59 3.04 3.25
C ASP A 44 8.22 2.91 2.53
N PRO A 45 8.13 2.15 1.42
CA PRO A 45 6.88 2.02 0.67
C PRO A 45 5.87 1.07 1.35
N THR A 46 6.26 0.36 2.41
CA THR A 46 5.44 -0.68 3.07
C THR A 46 4.05 -0.18 3.48
N PRO A 47 3.90 0.97 4.16
CA PRO A 47 2.58 1.44 4.60
C PRO A 47 1.63 1.71 3.42
N SER A 48 2.15 2.33 2.36
CA SER A 48 1.35 2.61 1.16
C SER A 48 0.94 1.35 0.41
N THR A 49 1.82 0.34 0.38
CA THR A 49 1.52 -0.95 -0.25
C THR A 49 0.47 -1.71 0.56
N CYS A 50 0.59 -1.73 1.89
CA CYS A 50 -0.39 -2.39 2.75
C CYS A 50 -1.77 -1.76 2.63
N ALA A 51 -1.89 -0.44 2.50
CA ALA A 51 -3.17 0.21 2.24
C ALA A 51 -3.84 -0.26 0.94
N LEU A 52 -3.06 -0.57 -0.11
CA LEU A 52 -3.59 -1.16 -1.35
C LEU A 52 -4.06 -2.60 -1.14
N VAL A 53 -3.32 -3.38 -0.35
CA VAL A 53 -3.71 -4.76 0.03
C VAL A 53 -5.02 -4.75 0.80
N ASP A 54 -5.18 -3.82 1.74
CA ASP A 54 -6.42 -3.65 2.52
C ASP A 54 -7.59 -3.34 1.61
N HIS A 55 -7.42 -2.37 0.70
CA HIS A 55 -8.45 -2.00 -0.26
C HIS A 55 -8.89 -3.19 -1.13
N ALA A 56 -7.94 -3.98 -1.64
CA ALA A 56 -8.24 -5.19 -2.40
C ALA A 56 -9.00 -6.22 -1.55
N ALA A 57 -8.58 -6.45 -0.32
CA ALA A 57 -9.23 -7.40 0.60
C ALA A 57 -10.66 -6.95 0.96
N TYR A 58 -10.88 -5.66 1.23
CA TYR A 58 -12.21 -5.09 1.47
C TYR A 58 -13.12 -5.22 0.24
N THR A 59 -12.59 -4.94 -0.95
CA THR A 59 -13.34 -5.06 -2.20
C THR A 59 -13.77 -6.49 -2.45
N GLN A 60 -12.89 -7.46 -2.21
CA GLN A 60 -13.22 -8.88 -2.31
C GLN A 60 -14.29 -9.28 -1.29
N LEU A 61 -14.15 -8.86 -0.04
CA LEU A 61 -15.13 -9.12 1.03
C LEU A 61 -16.53 -8.60 0.66
N LEU A 62 -16.62 -7.35 0.20
CA LEU A 62 -17.87 -6.74 -0.23
C LEU A 62 -18.46 -7.50 -1.42
N THR A 63 -17.63 -7.85 -2.40
CA THR A 63 -18.04 -8.60 -3.59
C THR A 63 -18.62 -9.96 -3.19
N MET A 64 -17.94 -10.71 -2.33
CA MET A 64 -18.41 -12.00 -1.82
C MET A 64 -19.72 -11.88 -1.04
N THR A 65 -19.85 -10.84 -0.21
CA THR A 65 -21.09 -10.56 0.54
C THR A 65 -22.27 -10.29 -0.40
N LEU A 66 -22.04 -9.51 -1.47
CA LEU A 66 -23.05 -9.24 -2.49
C LEU A 66 -23.43 -10.50 -3.27
N ILE A 67 -22.46 -11.37 -3.59
CA ILE A 67 -22.70 -12.64 -4.27
C ILE A 67 -23.60 -13.55 -3.42
N ILE A 68 -23.28 -13.69 -2.13
CA ILE A 68 -24.06 -14.51 -1.19
C ILE A 68 -25.46 -13.93 -0.96
N GLY A 69 -25.58 -12.60 -0.88
CA GLY A 69 -26.86 -11.91 -0.70
C GLY A 69 -27.79 -12.03 -1.92
N ARG A 70 -27.24 -12.21 -3.12
CA ARG A 70 -28.02 -12.53 -4.32
C ARG A 70 -28.47 -13.98 -4.20
N LYS A 71 -29.77 -14.25 -4.36
CA LYS A 71 -30.35 -15.61 -4.36
C LYS A 71 -29.91 -16.49 -5.56
N THR A 72 -28.78 -16.18 -6.17
CA THR A 72 -28.14 -16.92 -7.26
C THR A 72 -27.62 -18.26 -6.75
N ARG A 73 -27.78 -19.33 -7.53
CA ARG A 73 -27.39 -20.70 -7.15
C ARG A 73 -26.73 -21.44 -8.30
N GLY A 74 -26.20 -22.63 -7.99
CA GLY A 74 -25.65 -23.55 -8.99
C GLY A 74 -24.50 -22.92 -9.78
N ARG A 75 -24.47 -23.18 -11.09
CA ARG A 75 -23.41 -22.71 -11.98
C ARG A 75 -23.17 -21.20 -11.92
N ALA A 76 -24.22 -20.39 -11.95
CA ALA A 76 -24.09 -18.93 -11.97
C ALA A 76 -23.43 -18.38 -10.69
N LEU A 77 -23.76 -18.96 -9.53
CA LEU A 77 -23.11 -18.62 -8.26
C LEU A 77 -21.61 -18.94 -8.34
N ARG A 78 -21.26 -20.14 -8.81
CA ARG A 78 -19.87 -20.59 -8.92
C ARG A 78 -19.05 -19.73 -9.86
N GLU A 79 -19.58 -19.39 -11.03
CA GLU A 79 -18.91 -18.53 -12.00
C GLU A 79 -18.64 -17.15 -11.40
N THR A 80 -19.62 -16.59 -10.69
CA THR A 80 -19.47 -15.26 -10.05
C THR A 80 -18.46 -15.29 -8.90
N VAL A 81 -18.46 -16.34 -8.07
CA VAL A 81 -17.45 -16.51 -7.01
C VAL A 81 -16.06 -16.70 -7.60
N ALA A 82 -15.92 -17.58 -8.60
CA ALA A 82 -14.64 -17.82 -9.25
C ALA A 82 -14.09 -16.52 -9.84
N GLU A 83 -14.94 -15.73 -10.49
CA GLU A 83 -14.54 -14.44 -11.02
C GLU A 83 -14.08 -13.45 -9.94
N SER A 84 -14.77 -13.39 -8.80
CA SER A 84 -14.34 -12.58 -7.64
C SER A 84 -12.91 -12.92 -7.20
N TYR A 85 -12.56 -14.22 -7.14
CA TYR A 85 -11.21 -14.65 -6.80
C TYR A 85 -10.17 -14.34 -7.89
N ARG A 86 -10.53 -14.39 -9.19
CA ARG A 86 -9.63 -14.00 -10.29
C ARG A 86 -9.33 -12.51 -10.30
N THR A 87 -10.36 -11.69 -10.12
CA THR A 87 -10.19 -10.24 -9.98
C THR A 87 -9.28 -9.93 -8.80
N TYR A 88 -9.52 -10.56 -7.65
CA TYR A 88 -8.67 -10.39 -6.49
C TYR A 88 -7.21 -10.82 -6.73
N ALA A 89 -7.00 -11.95 -7.42
CA ALA A 89 -5.66 -12.39 -7.80
C ALA A 89 -4.94 -11.36 -8.70
N THR A 90 -5.68 -10.75 -9.63
CA THR A 90 -5.18 -9.71 -10.52
C THR A 90 -4.81 -8.45 -9.76
N ASP A 91 -5.65 -8.02 -8.81
CA ASP A 91 -5.37 -6.86 -7.94
C ASP A 91 -4.08 -7.09 -7.14
N LEU A 92 -3.93 -8.25 -6.50
CA LEU A 92 -2.72 -8.61 -5.77
C LEU A 92 -1.47 -8.59 -6.67
N ALA A 93 -1.57 -9.14 -7.89
CA ALA A 93 -0.48 -9.14 -8.86
C ALA A 93 -0.12 -7.71 -9.32
N GLY A 94 -1.09 -6.81 -9.43
CA GLY A 94 -0.85 -5.40 -9.72
C GLY A 94 -0.07 -4.69 -8.60
N ILE A 95 -0.41 -4.98 -7.34
CA ILE A 95 0.22 -4.36 -6.15
C ILE A 95 1.70 -4.77 -6.01
N VAL A 96 2.08 -5.98 -6.44
CA VAL A 96 3.46 -6.51 -6.39
C VAL A 96 4.49 -5.53 -6.93
N THR A 97 4.15 -4.72 -7.94
CA THR A 97 5.06 -3.76 -8.59
C THR A 97 5.58 -2.68 -7.63
N TYR A 98 4.83 -2.39 -6.57
CA TYR A 98 5.12 -1.32 -5.60
C TYR A 98 5.60 -1.86 -4.25
N ALA A 99 5.54 -3.18 -4.07
CA ALA A 99 5.77 -3.82 -2.79
C ALA A 99 7.27 -4.03 -2.51
N PRO A 100 7.72 -3.90 -1.25
CA PRO A 100 9.05 -4.36 -0.85
C PRO A 100 9.16 -5.89 -1.04
N ASP A 101 10.38 -6.39 -1.24
CA ASP A 101 10.65 -7.77 -1.70
C ASP A 101 9.89 -8.87 -0.95
N ASP A 102 9.86 -8.79 0.39
CA ASP A 102 9.18 -9.80 1.21
C ASP A 102 7.66 -9.77 1.02
N LEU A 103 7.07 -8.58 0.97
CA LEU A 103 5.64 -8.41 0.70
C LEU A 103 5.32 -8.80 -0.74
N ALA A 104 6.15 -8.40 -1.71
CA ALA A 104 6.00 -8.77 -3.11
C ALA A 104 5.95 -10.29 -3.31
N ARG A 105 6.82 -11.04 -2.60
CA ARG A 105 6.81 -12.52 -2.64
C ARG A 105 5.51 -13.10 -2.10
N VAL A 106 5.06 -12.61 -0.94
CA VAL A 106 3.80 -13.07 -0.33
C VAL A 106 2.59 -12.73 -1.20
N LEU A 107 2.54 -11.54 -1.81
CA LEU A 107 1.44 -11.14 -2.70
C LEU A 107 1.39 -11.98 -3.97
N LYS A 108 2.54 -12.36 -4.56
CA LYS A 108 2.59 -13.32 -5.67
C LYS A 108 2.03 -14.69 -5.27
N ASP A 109 2.45 -15.21 -4.11
CA ASP A 109 1.95 -16.48 -3.60
C ASP A 109 0.45 -16.44 -3.30
N TRP A 110 -0.05 -15.30 -2.81
CA TRP A 110 -1.45 -15.10 -2.52
C TRP A 110 -2.31 -14.94 -3.77
N SER A 111 -1.81 -14.23 -4.78
CA SER A 111 -2.41 -14.17 -6.11
C SER A 111 -2.57 -15.58 -6.70
N ALA A 112 -1.49 -16.37 -6.73
CA ALA A 112 -1.53 -17.74 -7.24
C ALA A 112 -2.47 -18.67 -6.43
N ALA A 113 -2.52 -18.51 -5.11
CA ALA A 113 -3.47 -19.25 -4.28
C ALA A 113 -4.94 -18.85 -4.58
N SER A 114 -5.18 -17.57 -4.86
CA SER A 114 -6.51 -17.05 -5.21
C SER A 114 -6.98 -17.58 -6.56
N GLU A 115 -6.10 -17.64 -7.56
CA GLU A 115 -6.38 -18.31 -8.84
C GLU A 115 -6.74 -19.78 -8.65
N ALA A 116 -5.99 -20.51 -7.81
CA ALA A 116 -6.29 -21.90 -7.52
C ALA A 116 -7.67 -22.10 -6.86
N VAL A 117 -8.08 -21.19 -5.98
CA VAL A 117 -9.45 -21.19 -5.40
C VAL A 117 -10.48 -20.93 -6.50
N ALA A 118 -10.28 -19.92 -7.35
CA ALA A 118 -11.19 -19.60 -8.45
C ALA A 118 -11.40 -20.82 -9.37
N ASP A 119 -10.30 -21.47 -9.72
CA ASP A 119 -10.25 -22.65 -10.55
C ASP A 119 -10.99 -23.85 -9.94
N TYR A 120 -10.81 -24.07 -8.63
CA TYR A 120 -11.53 -25.11 -7.90
C TYR A 120 -13.04 -24.83 -7.93
N VAL A 121 -13.46 -23.63 -7.54
CA VAL A 121 -14.89 -23.25 -7.47
C VAL A 121 -15.55 -23.32 -8.84
N ALA A 122 -14.88 -22.87 -9.90
CA ALA A 122 -15.41 -22.94 -11.27
C ALA A 122 -15.69 -24.39 -11.71
N ARG A 123 -14.89 -25.35 -11.24
CA ARG A 123 -15.00 -26.77 -11.63
C ARG A 123 -15.89 -27.60 -10.72
N HIS A 124 -16.03 -27.25 -9.44
CA HIS A 124 -16.70 -28.10 -8.46
C HIS A 124 -18.04 -27.52 -8.02
N GLU A 125 -19.10 -28.34 -8.11
CA GLU A 125 -20.42 -27.96 -7.62
C GLU A 125 -20.51 -28.16 -6.10
N PRO A 126 -20.90 -27.14 -5.31
CA PRO A 126 -21.14 -27.33 -3.89
C PRO A 126 -22.28 -28.32 -3.70
N ARG A 127 -22.15 -29.18 -2.69
CA ARG A 127 -23.22 -30.12 -2.34
C ARG A 127 -24.51 -29.34 -2.04
N PRO A 128 -25.69 -29.87 -2.40
CA PRO A 128 -26.96 -29.26 -2.00
C PRO A 128 -27.00 -28.99 -0.49
N GLY A 129 -27.27 -27.74 -0.12
CA GLY A 129 -27.33 -27.31 1.29
C GLY A 129 -25.98 -27.01 1.96
N ALA A 130 -24.85 -27.13 1.26
CA ALA A 130 -23.54 -26.77 1.79
C ALA A 130 -23.21 -25.29 1.59
N VAL A 131 -22.45 -24.73 2.53
CA VAL A 131 -21.71 -23.47 2.34
C VAL A 131 -20.75 -23.67 1.16
N LEU A 132 -20.52 -22.59 0.40
CA LEU A 132 -19.55 -22.56 -0.70
C LEU A 132 -18.22 -23.22 -0.25
N ASP A 133 -17.85 -24.33 -0.89
CA ASP A 133 -16.59 -25.02 -0.65
C ASP A 133 -15.48 -24.40 -1.50
N LEU A 134 -14.47 -23.84 -0.84
CA LEU A 134 -13.29 -23.25 -1.47
C LEU A 134 -12.20 -24.28 -1.78
N GLY A 135 -12.39 -25.52 -1.33
CA GLY A 135 -11.56 -26.67 -1.66
C GLY A 135 -10.19 -26.72 -1.01
N PRO A 136 -9.36 -27.70 -1.41
CA PRO A 136 -7.98 -27.85 -0.94
C PRO A 136 -7.13 -26.57 -1.01
N PRO A 137 -7.26 -25.69 -2.04
CA PRO A 137 -6.50 -24.45 -2.12
C PRO A 137 -6.78 -23.46 -0.98
N HIS A 138 -7.92 -23.56 -0.29
CA HIS A 138 -8.29 -22.62 0.78
C HIS A 138 -7.26 -22.58 1.92
N SER A 139 -6.74 -23.73 2.33
CA SER A 139 -5.71 -23.81 3.37
C SER A 139 -4.43 -23.04 3.02
N ARG A 140 -4.00 -23.13 1.76
CA ARG A 140 -2.86 -22.37 1.24
C ARG A 140 -3.20 -20.88 1.20
N TRP A 141 -4.39 -20.53 0.71
CA TRP A 141 -4.88 -19.15 0.62
C TRP A 141 -4.89 -18.45 1.99
N GLU A 142 -5.37 -19.13 3.03
CA GLU A 142 -5.37 -18.61 4.40
C GLU A 142 -3.95 -18.42 4.95
N LYS A 143 -3.05 -19.37 4.69
CA LYS A 143 -1.66 -19.29 5.15
C LYS A 143 -0.92 -18.09 4.57
N VAL A 144 -1.09 -17.82 3.27
CA VAL A 144 -0.42 -16.70 2.59
C VAL A 144 -1.05 -15.36 2.99
N ARG A 145 -2.38 -15.31 3.18
CA ARG A 145 -3.06 -14.16 3.79
C ARG A 145 -2.50 -13.82 5.17
N LYS A 146 -2.34 -14.81 6.05
CA LYS A 146 -1.73 -14.63 7.37
C LYS A 146 -0.29 -14.12 7.31
N SER A 147 0.45 -14.50 6.27
CA SER A 147 1.80 -13.97 6.04
C SER A 147 1.75 -12.49 5.62
N ALA A 148 0.78 -12.09 4.81
CA ALA A 148 0.58 -10.69 4.43
C ALA A 148 0.17 -9.84 5.64
N GLU A 149 -0.77 -10.31 6.47
CA GLU A 149 -1.16 -9.67 7.74
C GLU A 149 0.06 -9.42 8.65
N LYS A 150 0.94 -10.43 8.78
CA LYS A 150 2.15 -10.31 9.59
C LYS A 150 3.10 -9.22 9.07
N LEU A 151 3.27 -9.12 7.75
CA LEU A 151 4.12 -8.11 7.13
C LEU A 151 3.51 -6.71 7.20
N CYS A 152 2.19 -6.60 7.09
CA CYS A 152 1.46 -5.34 7.20
C CYS A 152 1.18 -4.90 8.65
N GLY A 153 1.46 -5.77 9.63
CA GLY A 153 1.34 -5.45 11.06
C GLY A 153 -0.11 -5.35 11.56
N HIS A 154 -1.09 -5.86 10.82
CA HIS A 154 -2.50 -5.82 11.20
C HIS A 154 -3.32 -6.93 10.51
N GLU A 155 -4.53 -7.20 11.01
CA GLU A 155 -5.42 -8.19 10.41
C GLU A 155 -6.18 -7.62 9.22
N LEU A 156 -6.30 -8.43 8.17
CA LEU A 156 -7.08 -8.10 6.97
C LEU A 156 -8.56 -8.45 7.20
N PRO A 157 -9.49 -7.72 6.55
CA PRO A 157 -10.92 -7.93 6.73
C PRO A 157 -11.33 -9.37 6.35
N ARG A 158 -12.30 -9.93 7.09
CA ARG A 158 -12.81 -11.30 6.87
C ARG A 158 -14.33 -11.29 6.73
N THR A 159 -14.85 -12.20 5.90
CA THR A 159 -16.19 -12.74 6.08
C THR A 159 -16.13 -13.57 7.36
N SER A 160 -16.82 -13.16 8.42
CA SER A 160 -16.77 -13.74 9.77
C SER A 160 -16.62 -15.27 9.87
N SER A 161 -15.87 -15.70 10.91
CA SER A 161 -15.72 -17.07 11.43
C SER A 161 -17.02 -17.82 11.67
#